data_AF-A0A9D1XXN2-F1
#
_entry.id   AF-A0A9D1XXN2-F1
#
_cell.length_a   1.000
_cell.length_b   1.000
_cell.length_c   1.000
_cell.angle_alpha   90.00
_cell.angle_beta   90.00
_cell.angle_gamma   90.00
#
_symmetry.space_group_name_H-M   'P 1'
#
loop_
_entity.id
_entity.type
_entity.pdbx_description
1 polymer ?
#
loop_
_entity_poly.entity_id
_entity_poly.type
_entity_poly.pdbx_seq_one_letter_code
_entity_poly.pdbx_strand_id
1 'polypeptide(L)'
;MRDYREFLRALNSQSGRVSLAEPFIPRVIAEQLIWRRGAQLWDSAEHYIDTMCELYAYVKSDVVFIDGREYELRELIERRELLPEGMKFVVIIDRTSELDALMDDSICAVMIDELDIVERVGTSRERGRSLIFGKPCVYLSRALGDAAKDDILSASERGFMGVYLPRIDERLFEFAAEKSVVLLGGVGVDAVNHTQPLDIYNRVEWLTEHRLRLIGSGGFGEPVEYLGFISLLGKYQKLL
;
A
#
# COMPACT_ATOMS: atom_id res chain seq x y z
N MET A 1 10.68 10.70 -13.37
CA MET A 1 10.18 9.33 -13.60
C MET A 1 9.93 8.71 -12.23
N ARG A 2 8.79 8.02 -12.03
CA ARG A 2 8.47 7.35 -10.75
C ARG A 2 9.34 6.09 -10.64
N ASP A 3 9.88 5.80 -9.46
CA ASP A 3 10.87 4.74 -9.26
C ASP A 3 10.59 4.00 -7.95
N TYR A 4 10.45 2.67 -8.01
CA TYR A 4 10.21 1.82 -6.85
C TYR A 4 11.25 2.00 -5.72
N ARG A 5 12.47 2.45 -6.05
CA ARG A 5 13.52 2.76 -5.07
C ARG A 5 13.08 3.84 -4.09
N GLU A 6 12.21 4.74 -4.51
CA GLU A 6 11.63 5.75 -3.63
C GLU A 6 10.75 5.12 -2.54
N PHE A 7 9.88 4.18 -2.92
CA PHE A 7 9.08 3.38 -1.99
C PHE A 7 9.99 2.58 -1.04
N LEU A 8 11.04 1.94 -1.57
CA LEU A 8 12.00 1.21 -0.73
C LEU A 8 12.77 2.11 0.24
N ARG A 9 13.19 3.31 -0.18
CA ARG A 9 13.82 4.29 0.73
C ARG A 9 12.85 4.70 1.83
N ALA A 10 11.58 4.85 1.49
CA ALA A 10 10.52 5.22 2.42
C ALA A 10 10.32 4.12 3.49
N LEU A 11 10.19 2.85 3.07
CA LEU A 11 10.14 1.68 3.96
C LEU A 11 11.42 1.52 4.82
N ASN A 12 12.57 1.94 4.31
CA ASN A 12 13.83 1.88 5.03
C ASN A 12 14.05 3.06 5.98
N SER A 13 13.22 4.09 5.94
CA SER A 13 13.39 5.28 6.77
C SER A 13 13.15 4.94 8.23
N GLN A 14 14.16 5.17 9.09
CA GLN A 14 14.03 4.98 10.54
C GLN A 14 13.07 5.99 11.19
N SER A 15 12.63 6.99 10.43
CA SER A 15 11.73 8.03 10.92
C SER A 15 10.25 7.61 10.98
N GLY A 16 9.87 6.39 10.55
CA GLY A 16 8.48 5.93 10.58
C GLY A 16 7.53 6.71 9.65
N ARG A 17 8.08 7.47 8.69
CA ARG A 17 7.36 8.52 7.95
C ARG A 17 7.04 8.11 6.53
N VAL A 18 6.00 7.30 6.39
CA VAL A 18 5.25 7.19 5.13
C VAL A 18 3.78 7.25 5.53
N SER A 19 2.96 7.90 4.73
CA SER A 19 1.51 7.76 4.85
C SER A 19 0.94 7.80 3.47
N LEU A 20 -0.03 6.93 3.24
CA LEU A 20 -0.61 6.58 1.96
C LEU A 20 0.21 5.56 1.20
N ALA A 21 -0.35 4.37 1.22
CA ALA A 21 -0.15 3.23 0.34
C ALA A 21 -1.39 2.41 0.64
N GLU A 22 -2.45 2.66 -0.12
CA GLU A 22 -3.67 1.89 0.01
C GLU A 22 -3.55 0.77 -1.02
N PRO A 23 -3.27 -0.46 -0.57
CA PRO A 23 -2.84 -1.54 -1.45
C PRO A 23 -4.01 -2.13 -2.25
N PHE A 24 -5.24 -1.72 -1.92
CA PHE A 24 -6.47 -2.21 -2.52
C PHE A 24 -7.39 -1.04 -2.85
N ILE A 25 -7.73 -0.91 -4.14
CA ILE A 25 -8.69 0.08 -4.63
C ILE A 25 -9.91 -0.71 -5.12
N PRO A 26 -11.10 -0.53 -4.53
CA PRO A 26 -12.28 -1.25 -4.99
C PRO A 26 -12.53 -0.97 -6.47
N ARG A 27 -12.94 -2.00 -7.21
CA ARG A 27 -13.21 -1.93 -8.65
C ARG A 27 -14.03 -0.70 -9.07
N VAL A 28 -15.12 -0.41 -8.36
CA VAL A 28 -16.00 0.73 -8.67
C VAL A 28 -15.25 2.07 -8.57
N ILE A 29 -14.30 2.17 -7.64
CA ILE A 29 -13.46 3.35 -7.43
C ILE A 29 -12.40 3.48 -8.52
N ALA A 30 -11.73 2.37 -8.81
CA ALA A 30 -10.74 2.30 -9.89
C ALA A 30 -11.35 2.74 -11.22
N GLU A 31 -12.50 2.17 -11.60
CA GLU A 31 -13.25 2.51 -12.81
C GLU A 31 -13.60 4.01 -12.90
N GLN A 32 -13.92 4.64 -11.76
CA GLN A 32 -14.20 6.08 -11.73
C GLN A 32 -12.94 6.94 -11.86
N LEU A 33 -11.83 6.54 -11.24
CA LEU A 33 -10.59 7.29 -11.26
C LEU A 33 -9.93 7.33 -12.64
N ILE A 34 -9.95 6.22 -13.38
CA ILE A 34 -9.40 6.13 -14.73
C ILE A 34 -10.45 6.45 -15.82
N TRP A 35 -11.67 6.81 -15.42
CA TRP A 35 -12.79 7.10 -16.32
C TRP A 35 -13.07 6.00 -17.37
N ARG A 36 -12.93 4.72 -16.98
CA ARG A 36 -13.24 3.54 -17.80
C ARG A 36 -14.18 2.61 -17.02
N ARG A 37 -15.07 1.89 -17.70
CA ARG A 37 -16.05 0.98 -17.05
C ARG A 37 -16.16 -0.36 -17.78
N GLY A 38 -16.53 -1.40 -17.03
CA GLY A 38 -16.98 -2.68 -17.58
C GLY A 38 -16.18 -3.90 -17.13
N ALA A 39 -16.78 -5.09 -17.28
CA ALA A 39 -16.19 -6.37 -16.88
C ALA A 39 -14.85 -6.67 -17.55
N GLN A 40 -14.67 -6.21 -18.78
CA GLN A 40 -13.46 -6.39 -19.57
C GLN A 40 -12.20 -5.72 -19.00
N LEU A 41 -12.33 -4.88 -17.96
CA LEU A 41 -11.17 -4.31 -17.26
C LEU A 41 -10.61 -5.28 -16.21
N TRP A 42 -11.33 -6.36 -15.91
CA TRP A 42 -11.09 -7.24 -14.76
C TRP A 42 -11.31 -8.71 -15.09
N ASP A 43 -11.56 -9.06 -16.35
CA ASP A 43 -11.86 -10.42 -16.78
C ASP A 43 -10.61 -11.27 -17.04
N SER A 44 -9.42 -10.65 -17.04
CA SER A 44 -8.12 -11.33 -17.16
C SER A 44 -7.05 -10.65 -16.32
N ALA A 45 -5.97 -11.37 -15.99
CA ALA A 45 -4.81 -10.82 -15.28
C ALA A 45 -4.13 -9.69 -16.05
N GLU A 46 -4.10 -9.76 -17.38
CA GLU A 46 -3.57 -8.72 -18.26
C GLU A 46 -4.37 -7.42 -18.11
N HIS A 47 -5.69 -7.50 -18.28
CA HIS A 47 -6.55 -6.33 -18.13
C HIS A 47 -6.53 -5.76 -16.71
N TYR A 48 -6.42 -6.61 -15.69
CA TYR A 48 -6.23 -6.19 -14.31
C TYR A 48 -4.94 -5.38 -14.14
N ILE A 49 -3.79 -5.88 -14.61
CA ILE A 49 -2.50 -5.20 -14.48
C ILE A 49 -2.47 -3.90 -15.26
N ASP A 50 -2.98 -3.87 -16.48
CA ASP A 50 -3.09 -2.63 -17.27
C ASP A 50 -3.93 -1.59 -16.54
N THR A 51 -5.08 -2.00 -16.01
CA THR A 51 -5.98 -1.14 -15.24
C THR A 51 -5.29 -0.59 -13.99
N MET A 52 -4.56 -1.43 -13.24
CA MET A 52 -3.81 -0.99 -12.07
C MET A 52 -2.66 -0.05 -12.48
N CYS A 53 -1.93 -0.33 -13.56
CA CYS A 53 -0.85 0.54 -14.04
C CYS A 53 -1.36 1.93 -14.44
N GLU A 54 -2.49 2.01 -15.16
CA GLU A 54 -3.13 3.29 -15.50
C GLU A 54 -3.56 4.07 -14.27
N LEU A 55 -4.19 3.38 -13.32
CA LEU A 55 -4.62 3.94 -12.04
C LEU A 55 -3.44 4.47 -11.23
N TYR A 56 -2.37 3.68 -11.14
CA TYR A 56 -1.15 4.05 -10.42
C TYR A 56 -0.36 5.17 -11.11
N ALA A 57 -0.44 5.27 -12.44
CA ALA A 57 0.07 6.42 -13.18
C ALA A 57 -0.75 7.68 -12.86
N TYR A 58 -2.09 7.57 -12.82
CA TYR A 58 -2.99 8.69 -12.51
C TYR A 58 -2.75 9.25 -11.10
N VAL A 59 -2.66 8.37 -10.09
CA VAL A 59 -2.37 8.75 -8.69
C VAL A 59 -0.89 8.96 -8.41
N LYS A 60 -0.04 8.82 -9.45
CA LYS A 60 1.41 9.00 -9.40
C LYS A 60 2.10 8.20 -8.29
N SER A 61 1.81 6.90 -8.20
CA SER A 61 2.49 5.99 -7.28
C SER A 61 3.90 5.63 -7.76
N ASP A 62 4.75 5.22 -6.82
CA ASP A 62 6.11 4.73 -7.09
C ASP A 62 6.13 3.20 -7.38
N VAL A 63 5.04 2.49 -7.07
CA VAL A 63 4.86 1.04 -7.22
C VAL A 63 3.44 0.68 -7.67
N VAL A 64 3.26 -0.54 -8.17
CA VAL A 64 1.95 -1.12 -8.47
C VAL A 64 1.63 -2.17 -7.41
N PHE A 65 0.54 -2.01 -6.67
CA PHE A 65 0.08 -3.06 -5.76
C PHE A 65 -0.75 -4.07 -6.55
N ILE A 66 -0.49 -5.34 -6.32
CA ILE A 66 -1.28 -6.45 -6.87
C ILE A 66 -1.73 -7.38 -5.76
N ASP A 67 -2.97 -7.82 -5.86
CA ASP A 67 -3.58 -8.72 -4.89
C ASP A 67 -3.48 -10.17 -5.37
N GLY A 68 -2.53 -10.92 -4.81
CA GLY A 68 -2.35 -12.35 -5.12
C GLY A 68 -3.49 -13.24 -4.59
N ARG A 69 -4.52 -12.66 -3.96
CA ARG A 69 -5.74 -13.37 -3.55
C ARG A 69 -6.80 -13.41 -4.66
N GLU A 70 -6.74 -12.46 -5.60
CA GLU A 70 -7.72 -12.33 -6.69
C GLU A 70 -7.30 -13.12 -7.94
N TYR A 71 -5.99 -13.23 -8.20
CA TYR A 71 -5.41 -14.00 -9.30
C TYR A 71 -4.21 -14.82 -8.82
N GLU A 72 -3.88 -15.88 -9.55
CA GLU A 72 -2.63 -16.60 -9.33
C GLU A 72 -1.45 -15.65 -9.53
N LEU A 73 -0.57 -15.56 -8.53
CA LEU A 73 0.54 -14.61 -8.53
C LEU A 73 1.48 -14.83 -9.73
N ARG A 74 1.65 -16.08 -10.16
CA ARG A 74 2.44 -16.42 -11.35
C ARG A 74 1.87 -15.76 -12.62
N GLU A 75 0.55 -15.81 -12.80
CA GLU A 75 -0.12 -15.21 -13.96
C GLU A 75 0.10 -13.69 -14.00
N LEU A 76 0.06 -13.04 -12.83
CA LEU A 76 0.33 -11.61 -12.70
C LEU A 76 1.80 -11.26 -13.04
N ILE A 77 2.77 -12.03 -12.55
CA ILE A 77 4.20 -11.79 -12.81
C ILE A 77 4.59 -12.05 -14.26
N GLU A 78 3.91 -12.99 -14.92
CA GLU A 78 4.06 -13.24 -16.35
C GLU A 78 3.66 -12.05 -17.23
N ARG A 79 3.03 -11.03 -16.64
CA ARG A 79 2.64 -9.77 -17.28
C ARG A 79 3.46 -8.56 -16.82
N ARG A 80 4.60 -8.78 -16.16
CA ARG A 80 5.50 -7.72 -15.66
C ARG A 80 6.01 -6.77 -16.74
N GLU A 81 5.97 -7.16 -18.01
CA GLU A 81 6.30 -6.31 -19.16
C GLU A 81 5.34 -5.13 -19.35
N LEU A 82 4.15 -5.19 -18.76
CA LEU A 82 3.17 -4.09 -18.74
C LEU A 82 3.55 -3.00 -17.73
N LEU A 83 4.49 -3.28 -16.81
CA LEU A 83 4.95 -2.29 -15.83
C LEU A 83 5.64 -1.12 -16.54
N PRO A 84 5.28 0.12 -16.19
CA PRO A 84 6.04 1.30 -16.61
C PRO A 84 7.50 1.21 -16.17
N GLU A 85 8.40 1.79 -16.97
CA GLU A 85 9.84 1.81 -16.67
C GLU A 85 10.10 2.37 -15.26
N GLY A 86 10.88 1.63 -14.47
CA GLY A 86 11.25 2.01 -13.10
C GLY A 86 10.22 1.63 -12.03
N MET A 87 9.05 1.10 -12.38
CA MET A 87 8.07 0.59 -11.43
C MET A 87 8.27 -0.90 -11.14
N LYS A 88 7.82 -1.33 -9.96
CA LYS A 88 7.82 -2.73 -9.50
C LYS A 88 6.53 -3.03 -8.75
N PHE A 89 6.23 -4.32 -8.62
CA PHE A 89 5.10 -4.82 -7.86
C PHE A 89 5.36 -4.79 -6.35
N VAL A 90 4.32 -4.45 -5.60
CA VAL A 90 4.15 -4.83 -4.20
C VAL A 90 3.02 -5.84 -4.15
N VAL A 91 3.29 -7.02 -3.63
CA VAL A 91 2.35 -8.15 -3.74
C VAL A 91 1.70 -8.43 -2.40
N ILE A 92 0.38 -8.57 -2.38
CA ILE A 92 -0.37 -8.98 -1.20
C ILE A 92 -0.55 -10.49 -1.25
N ILE A 93 -0.22 -11.18 -0.16
CA ILE A 93 -0.37 -12.64 -0.05
C ILE A 93 -1.10 -13.03 1.24
N ASP A 94 -1.94 -14.06 1.13
CA ASP A 94 -2.63 -14.74 2.23
C ASP A 94 -2.20 -16.22 2.38
N ARG A 95 -1.48 -16.78 1.39
CA ARG A 95 -1.14 -18.22 1.32
C ARG A 95 0.31 -18.46 0.93
N THR A 96 0.80 -19.65 1.28
CA THR A 96 2.17 -20.11 1.01
C THR A 96 2.31 -20.86 -0.32
N SER A 97 1.26 -20.99 -1.13
CA SER A 97 1.29 -21.85 -2.33
C SER A 97 2.07 -21.28 -3.52
N GLU A 98 2.56 -20.04 -3.45
CA GLU A 98 3.24 -19.38 -4.59
C GLU A 98 4.53 -18.64 -4.18
N LEU A 99 5.22 -19.13 -3.14
CA LEU A 99 6.43 -18.47 -2.63
C LEU A 99 7.54 -18.35 -3.67
N ASP A 100 7.68 -19.33 -4.57
CA ASP A 100 8.68 -19.28 -5.64
C ASP A 100 8.45 -18.08 -6.57
N ALA A 101 7.18 -17.67 -6.76
CA ALA A 101 6.83 -16.52 -7.57
C ALA A 101 7.35 -15.22 -6.93
N LEU A 102 7.43 -15.17 -5.59
CA LEU A 102 8.00 -14.04 -4.85
C LEU A 102 9.51 -13.87 -5.08
N MET A 103 10.20 -14.83 -5.72
CA MET A 103 11.61 -14.67 -6.07
C MET A 103 11.82 -13.71 -7.25
N ASP A 104 10.80 -13.45 -8.07
CA ASP A 104 10.91 -12.61 -9.27
C ASP A 104 11.37 -11.18 -8.94
N ASP A 105 12.22 -10.62 -9.81
CA ASP A 105 12.83 -9.31 -9.63
C ASP A 105 11.85 -8.16 -9.86
N SER A 106 10.72 -8.39 -10.54
CA SER A 106 9.66 -7.39 -10.69
C SER A 106 8.95 -7.06 -9.38
N ILE A 107 9.09 -7.90 -8.34
CA ILE A 107 8.53 -7.64 -7.02
C ILE A 107 9.56 -6.91 -6.15
N CYS A 108 9.18 -5.79 -5.55
CA CYS A 108 10.06 -5.05 -4.65
C CYS A 108 9.72 -5.20 -3.16
N ALA A 109 8.50 -5.61 -2.81
CA ALA A 109 8.08 -5.82 -1.43
C ALA A 109 6.90 -6.79 -1.35
N VAL A 110 6.69 -7.36 -0.16
CA VAL A 110 5.60 -8.30 0.13
C VAL A 110 4.74 -7.77 1.27
N MET A 111 3.43 -7.73 1.06
CA MET A 111 2.42 -7.44 2.08
C MET A 111 1.75 -8.73 2.52
N ILE A 112 1.64 -8.94 3.82
CA ILE A 112 1.18 -10.21 4.40
C ILE A 112 -0.04 -9.94 5.28
N ASP A 113 -1.18 -10.60 5.02
CA ASP A 113 -2.43 -10.46 5.80
C ASP A 113 -2.43 -11.35 7.06
N GLU A 114 -1.59 -12.39 7.11
CA GLU A 114 -1.48 -13.30 8.26
C GLU A 114 -0.03 -13.36 8.81
N LEU A 115 0.14 -13.00 10.09
CA LEU A 115 1.47 -12.99 10.75
C LEU A 115 2.14 -14.37 10.78
N ASP A 116 1.36 -15.45 10.74
CA ASP A 116 1.85 -16.84 10.78
C ASP A 116 2.53 -17.27 9.46
N ILE A 117 2.29 -16.54 8.36
CA ILE A 117 2.96 -16.80 7.08
C ILE A 117 4.47 -16.58 7.23
N VAL A 118 4.90 -15.61 8.03
CA VAL A 118 6.33 -15.32 8.28
C VAL A 118 7.09 -16.55 8.81
N GLU A 119 6.43 -17.34 9.66
CA GLU A 119 7.01 -18.55 10.26
C GLU A 119 7.04 -19.71 9.27
N ARG A 120 6.08 -19.76 8.34
CA ARG A 120 5.95 -20.83 7.32
C ARG A 120 6.81 -20.60 6.08
N VAL A 121 7.00 -19.35 5.67
CA VAL A 121 7.74 -18.97 4.45
C VAL A 121 9.25 -18.98 4.68
N GLY A 122 9.69 -18.94 5.94
CA GLY A 122 11.09 -18.79 6.29
C GLY A 122 11.53 -17.36 5.99
N THR A 123 11.31 -16.47 6.96
CA THR A 123 11.91 -15.14 6.87
C THR A 123 13.38 -15.20 7.24
N SER A 124 14.22 -14.57 6.43
CA SER A 124 15.57 -14.23 6.86
C SER A 124 15.48 -12.96 7.72
N ARG A 125 16.21 -12.96 8.83
CA ARG A 125 16.37 -11.76 9.66
C ARG A 125 17.71 -11.11 9.35
N GLU A 126 17.67 -9.98 8.65
CA GLU A 126 18.85 -9.17 8.40
C GLU A 126 18.73 -7.84 9.15
N ARG A 127 19.69 -7.56 10.05
CA ARG A 127 19.69 -6.34 10.88
C ARG A 127 18.35 -6.13 11.63
N GLY A 128 17.74 -7.22 12.10
CA GLY A 128 16.46 -7.19 12.82
C GLY A 128 15.22 -7.07 11.93
N ARG A 129 15.37 -7.14 10.60
CA ARG A 129 14.27 -7.00 9.65
C ARG A 129 13.90 -8.33 9.02
N SER A 130 12.60 -8.58 8.91
CA SER A 130 12.04 -9.73 8.24
C SER A 130 12.00 -9.52 6.74
N LEU A 131 12.67 -10.42 6.02
CA LEU A 131 12.74 -10.44 4.57
C LEU A 131 12.25 -11.79 4.04
N ILE A 132 11.39 -11.75 3.03
CA ILE A 132 10.99 -12.91 2.22
C ILE A 132 11.77 -12.84 0.91
N PHE A 133 12.65 -13.80 0.66
CA PHE A 133 13.55 -13.83 -0.50
C PHE A 133 14.32 -12.50 -0.72
N GLY A 134 14.81 -11.90 0.38
CA GLY A 134 15.52 -10.61 0.35
C GLY A 134 14.63 -9.38 0.16
N LYS A 135 13.30 -9.55 0.09
CA LYS A 135 12.33 -8.47 -0.12
C LYS A 135 11.74 -8.02 1.22
N PRO A 136 11.59 -6.70 1.45
CA PRO A 136 11.00 -6.16 2.65
C PRO A 136 9.55 -6.62 2.84
N CYS A 137 9.22 -7.01 4.06
CA CYS A 137 7.86 -7.39 4.45
C CYS A 137 7.13 -6.24 5.12
N VAL A 138 5.87 -6.07 4.75
CA VAL A 138 4.90 -5.17 5.38
C VAL A 138 3.73 -6.00 5.90
N TYR A 139 3.30 -5.74 7.12
CA TYR A 139 2.11 -6.41 7.67
C TYR A 139 0.85 -5.66 7.22
N LEU A 140 -0.12 -6.38 6.67
CA LEU A 140 -1.42 -5.83 6.28
C LEU A 140 -2.40 -6.03 7.45
N SER A 141 -2.63 -4.99 8.23
CA SER A 141 -3.60 -5.02 9.33
C SER A 141 -4.91 -4.34 8.94
N ARG A 142 -6.02 -4.86 9.47
CA ARG A 142 -7.36 -4.25 9.38
C ARG A 142 -7.82 -3.68 10.72
N ALA A 143 -6.95 -3.69 11.73
CA ALA A 143 -7.29 -3.27 13.08
C ALA A 143 -7.48 -1.76 13.18
N LEU A 144 -8.24 -1.35 14.21
CA LEU A 144 -8.55 0.04 14.51
C LEU A 144 -8.31 0.29 16.01
N GLY A 145 -8.03 1.54 16.36
CA GLY A 145 -7.87 1.95 17.76
C GLY A 145 -6.74 1.21 18.48
N ASP A 146 -7.01 0.69 19.67
CA ASP A 146 -5.98 0.01 20.47
C ASP A 146 -5.50 -1.31 19.84
N ALA A 147 -6.36 -2.04 19.12
CA ALA A 147 -5.94 -3.24 18.39
C ALA A 147 -4.89 -2.92 17.30
N ALA A 148 -4.94 -1.72 16.70
CA ALA A 148 -3.92 -1.29 15.75
C ALA A 148 -2.55 -1.09 16.41
N LYS A 149 -2.50 -0.72 17.71
CA LYS A 149 -1.24 -0.64 18.45
C LYS A 149 -0.64 -2.02 18.70
N ASP A 150 -1.48 -3.01 19.02
CA ASP A 150 -1.04 -4.39 19.21
C ASP A 150 -0.43 -4.95 17.91
N ASP A 151 -1.01 -4.60 16.77
CA ASP A 151 -0.48 -4.96 15.45
C ASP A 151 0.83 -4.23 15.12
N ILE A 152 0.95 -2.94 15.44
CA ILE A 152 2.22 -2.19 15.29
C ILE A 152 3.32 -2.82 16.16
N LEU A 153 2.99 -3.18 17.41
CA LEU A 153 3.92 -3.81 18.33
C LEU A 153 4.37 -5.17 17.80
N SER A 154 3.41 -6.01 17.41
CA SER A 154 3.66 -7.34 16.86
C SER A 154 4.53 -7.28 15.60
N ALA A 155 4.26 -6.32 14.72
CA ALA A 155 5.04 -6.10 13.51
C ALA A 155 6.48 -5.67 13.83
N SER A 156 6.67 -4.77 14.81
CA SER A 156 7.98 -4.33 15.29
C SER A 156 8.79 -5.51 15.85
N GLU A 157 8.20 -6.32 16.73
CA GLU A 157 8.84 -7.49 17.34
C GLU A 157 9.20 -8.58 16.32
N ARG A 158 8.34 -8.72 15.30
CA ARG A 158 8.57 -9.63 14.17
C ARG A 158 9.50 -9.04 13.12
N GLY A 159 9.93 -7.78 13.23
CA GLY A 159 10.89 -7.14 12.32
C GLY A 159 10.30 -6.71 10.99
N PHE A 160 8.99 -6.55 10.87
CA PHE A 160 8.40 -5.98 9.66
C PHE A 160 8.88 -4.54 9.46
N MET A 161 9.08 -4.15 8.20
CA MET A 161 9.52 -2.80 7.88
C MET A 161 8.38 -1.80 7.89
N GLY A 162 7.14 -2.27 7.77
CA GLY A 162 5.97 -1.42 7.94
C GLY A 162 4.70 -2.20 8.27
N VAL A 163 3.66 -1.43 8.60
CA VAL A 163 2.30 -1.91 8.84
C VAL A 163 1.36 -1.05 8.04
N TYR A 164 0.53 -1.68 7.20
CA TYR A 164 -0.63 -1.04 6.65
C TYR A 164 -1.77 -1.03 7.67
N LEU A 165 -2.39 0.13 7.85
CA LEU A 165 -3.59 0.32 8.65
C LEU A 165 -4.65 1.07 7.83
N PRO A 166 -5.93 0.66 7.91
CA PRO A 166 -7.01 1.34 7.19
C PRO A 166 -7.23 2.77 7.70
N ARG A 167 -6.87 3.05 8.97
CA ARG A 167 -6.98 4.39 9.58
C ARG A 167 -5.77 4.66 10.46
N ILE A 168 -5.14 5.82 10.23
CA ILE A 168 -3.99 6.29 11.01
C ILE A 168 -4.38 7.63 11.62
N ASP A 169 -4.31 7.75 12.94
CA ASP A 169 -4.38 9.03 13.66
C ASP A 169 -3.01 9.38 14.25
N GLU A 170 -2.93 10.57 14.85
CA GLU A 170 -1.71 11.10 15.48
C GLU A 170 -1.13 10.15 16.54
N ARG A 171 -1.98 9.49 17.33
CA ARG A 171 -1.53 8.57 18.39
C ARG A 171 -0.88 7.33 17.80
N LEU A 172 -1.47 6.75 16.75
CA LEU A 172 -0.89 5.61 16.05
C LEU A 172 0.41 6.00 15.35
N PHE A 173 0.46 7.22 14.80
CA PHE A 173 1.65 7.75 14.15
C PHE A 173 2.83 7.90 15.13
N GLU A 174 2.62 8.55 16.27
CA GLU A 174 3.64 8.69 17.32
C GLU A 174 4.09 7.32 17.83
N PHE A 175 3.15 6.41 18.09
CA PHE A 175 3.46 5.07 18.55
C PHE A 175 4.29 4.27 17.56
N ALA A 176 3.97 4.31 16.26
CA ALA A 176 4.75 3.63 15.23
C ALA A 176 6.16 4.21 15.09
N ALA A 177 6.31 5.53 15.24
CA ALA A 177 7.62 6.17 15.26
C ALA A 177 8.49 5.69 16.44
N GLU A 178 7.91 5.56 17.64
CA GLU A 178 8.60 4.97 18.81
C GLU A 178 9.04 3.52 18.55
N LYS A 179 8.22 2.76 17.83
CA LYS A 179 8.51 1.36 17.47
C LYS A 179 9.38 1.21 16.21
N SER A 180 9.81 2.32 15.60
CA SER A 180 10.59 2.33 14.36
C SER A 180 9.93 1.51 13.22
N VAL A 181 8.60 1.51 13.16
CA VAL A 181 7.81 0.85 12.12
C VAL A 181 7.24 1.91 11.19
N VAL A 182 7.34 1.69 9.89
CA VAL A 182 6.72 2.58 8.90
C VAL A 182 5.23 2.30 8.82
N LEU A 183 4.40 3.34 8.89
CA LEU A 183 2.97 3.18 8.62
C LEU A 183 2.68 3.30 7.12
N LEU A 184 1.76 2.48 6.64
CA LEU A 184 1.19 2.52 5.30
C LEU A 184 -0.34 2.67 5.44
N GLY A 185 -0.99 3.33 4.50
CA GLY A 185 -2.44 3.63 4.57
C GLY A 185 -2.74 5.01 5.13
N GLY A 186 -3.94 5.21 5.68
CA GLY A 186 -4.23 6.40 6.50
C GLY A 186 -5.06 7.50 5.88
N VAL A 187 -6.25 7.15 5.41
CA VAL A 187 -7.37 8.12 5.49
C VAL A 187 -8.53 7.59 6.30
N GLY A 188 -8.74 6.28 6.35
CA GLY A 188 -9.98 5.72 6.83
C GLY A 188 -11.07 5.92 5.80
N VAL A 189 -11.53 4.81 5.25
CA VAL A 189 -12.84 4.64 4.59
C VAL A 189 -13.94 5.44 5.30
N ASP A 190 -14.01 5.30 6.63
CA ASP A 190 -14.99 5.98 7.48
C ASP A 190 -14.80 7.50 7.54
N ALA A 191 -13.57 7.98 7.36
CA ALA A 191 -13.25 9.41 7.33
C ALA A 191 -13.41 10.02 5.92
N VAL A 192 -13.75 9.22 4.92
CA VAL A 192 -14.19 9.74 3.61
C VAL A 192 -15.71 9.66 3.50
N ASN A 193 -16.31 8.56 3.98
CA ASN A 193 -17.75 8.29 3.89
C ASN A 193 -18.66 9.15 4.81
N HIS A 194 -18.08 9.84 5.80
CA HIS A 194 -18.86 10.54 6.85
C HIS A 194 -18.32 11.93 7.22
N THR A 195 -17.45 12.52 6.40
CA THR A 195 -16.67 13.70 6.80
C THR A 195 -16.81 14.80 5.77
N GLN A 196 -16.95 16.03 6.24
CA GLN A 196 -17.11 17.15 5.31
C GLN A 196 -15.81 17.34 4.50
N PRO A 197 -15.87 17.87 3.27
CA PRO A 197 -14.67 18.12 2.45
C PRO A 197 -13.56 18.90 3.16
N LEU A 198 -13.92 19.76 4.13
CA LEU A 198 -12.97 20.50 4.96
C LEU A 198 -12.15 19.59 5.89
N ASP A 199 -12.75 18.54 6.45
CA ASP A 199 -12.05 17.61 7.34
C ASP A 199 -11.06 16.74 6.56
N ILE A 200 -11.44 16.35 5.34
CA ILE A 200 -10.55 15.73 4.36
C ILE A 200 -9.35 16.64 4.07
N TYR A 201 -9.60 17.92 3.78
CA TYR A 201 -8.55 18.92 3.54
C TYR A 201 -7.61 19.06 4.74
N ASN A 202 -8.16 19.28 5.94
CA ASN A 202 -7.39 19.45 7.18
C ASN A 202 -6.53 18.22 7.47
N ARG A 203 -7.02 17.02 7.12
CA ARG A 203 -6.27 15.77 7.28
C ARG A 203 -5.12 15.67 6.29
N VAL A 204 -5.32 15.99 5.02
CA VAL A 204 -4.25 16.04 4.01
C VAL A 204 -3.20 17.09 4.39
N GLU A 205 -3.65 18.25 4.88
CA GLU A 205 -2.79 19.32 5.37
C GLU A 205 -1.94 18.83 6.56
N TRP A 206 -2.57 18.25 7.59
CA TRP A 206 -1.87 17.64 8.73
C TRP A 206 -0.85 16.59 8.28
N LEU A 207 -1.21 15.69 7.36
CA LEU A 207 -0.28 14.68 6.82
C LEU A 207 0.94 15.33 6.15
N THR A 208 0.71 16.40 5.39
CA THR A 208 1.75 17.13 4.66
C THR A 208 2.67 17.91 5.61
N GLU A 209 2.10 18.57 6.63
CA GLU A 209 2.85 19.30 7.67
C GLU A 209 3.79 18.39 8.46
N HIS A 210 3.39 17.13 8.68
CA HIS A 210 4.20 16.12 9.36
C HIS A 210 5.23 15.46 8.44
N ARG A 211 5.44 16.01 7.23
CA ARG A 211 6.39 15.54 6.21
C ARG A 211 6.17 14.08 5.84
N LEU A 212 4.92 13.64 5.86
CA LEU A 212 4.58 12.29 5.45
C LEU A 212 4.58 12.21 3.94
N ARG A 213 5.28 11.21 3.42
CA ARG A 213 5.36 10.99 1.98
C ARG A 213 4.10 10.27 1.51
N LEU A 214 3.34 10.95 0.68
CA LEU A 214 2.08 10.50 0.07
C LEU A 214 2.37 9.60 -1.14
N ILE A 215 2.26 8.26 -1.01
CA ILE A 215 2.54 7.28 -2.09
C ILE A 215 1.25 6.51 -2.48
N GLY A 216 0.51 7.02 -3.48
CA GLY A 216 -0.70 6.37 -4.03
C GLY A 216 -1.87 6.29 -3.05
N SER A 217 -2.90 5.47 -3.25
CA SER A 217 -3.82 5.39 -4.40
C SER A 217 -5.27 5.19 -3.90
N GLY A 218 -5.53 5.57 -2.64
CA GLY A 218 -6.83 5.52 -1.97
C GLY A 218 -7.30 4.12 -1.49
N GLY A 219 -8.07 4.08 -0.39
CA GLY A 219 -8.60 2.88 0.29
C GLY A 219 -10.03 2.42 -0.04
N PHE A 220 -10.65 1.71 0.90
CA PHE A 220 -12.06 1.26 0.80
C PHE A 220 -13.00 2.47 0.99
N GLY A 221 -14.16 2.53 0.33
CA GLY A 221 -15.10 3.64 0.49
C GLY A 221 -16.17 3.71 -0.58
N GLU A 222 -17.22 4.47 -0.30
CA GLU A 222 -18.26 4.80 -1.28
C GLU A 222 -17.70 5.79 -2.32
N PRO A 223 -18.16 5.76 -3.58
CA PRO A 223 -17.35 6.24 -4.69
C PRO A 223 -17.17 7.75 -4.86
N VAL A 224 -18.04 8.56 -4.25
CA VAL A 224 -18.14 9.98 -4.59
C VAL A 224 -17.19 10.85 -3.77
N GLU A 225 -17.01 10.56 -2.48
CA GLU A 225 -16.21 11.40 -1.55
C GLU A 225 -14.70 11.16 -1.71
N TYR A 226 -14.36 9.97 -2.18
CA TYR A 226 -13.00 9.52 -2.39
C TYR A 226 -12.29 10.17 -3.61
N LEU A 227 -13.06 10.48 -4.67
CA LEU A 227 -12.55 11.20 -5.84
C LEU A 227 -12.12 12.64 -5.49
N GLY A 228 -12.82 13.27 -4.55
CA GLY A 228 -12.46 14.58 -4.00
C GLY A 228 -11.15 14.54 -3.22
N PHE A 229 -10.96 13.50 -2.40
CA PHE A 229 -9.73 13.24 -1.65
C PHE A 229 -8.52 13.04 -2.57
N ILE A 230 -8.62 12.17 -3.59
CA ILE A 230 -7.54 11.94 -4.56
C ILE A 230 -7.21 13.18 -5.40
N SER A 231 -8.22 13.96 -5.78
CA SER A 231 -8.03 15.22 -6.51
C SER A 231 -7.26 16.26 -5.69
N LEU A 232 -7.51 16.32 -4.37
CA LEU A 232 -6.77 17.17 -3.45
C LEU A 232 -5.32 16.67 -3.27
N LEU A 233 -5.10 15.37 -3.09
CA LEU A 233 -3.75 14.78 -3.03
C LEU A 233 -2.91 15.11 -4.28
N GLY A 234 -3.51 15.02 -5.47
CA GLY A 234 -2.85 15.38 -6.73
C GLY A 234 -2.47 16.86 -6.84
N LYS A 235 -3.19 17.75 -6.13
CA LYS A 235 -2.86 19.19 -6.02
C LYS A 235 -1.69 19.43 -5.06
N TYR A 236 -1.66 18.77 -3.91
CA TYR A 236 -0.57 18.92 -2.92
C TYR A 236 0.74 18.27 -3.37
N GLN A 237 0.70 17.16 -4.11
CA GLN A 237 1.91 16.58 -4.72
C GLN A 237 2.58 17.49 -5.77
N LYS A 238 1.94 18.56 -6.26
CA LYS A 238 2.57 19.54 -7.17
C LYS A 238 3.35 20.63 -6.41
N LEU A 239 3.20 20.72 -5.09
CA LEU A 239 3.78 21.76 -4.25
C LEU A 239 5.00 21.28 -3.44
N LEU A 240 5.36 19.99 -3.56
CA LEU A 240 6.59 19.37 -3.06
C LEU A 240 7.52 19.04 -4.24
#